data_AF-A0A357Z6X4-F1
#
_entry.id   AF-A0A357Z6X4-F1
#
_cell.length_a   1.000
_cell.length_b   1.000
_cell.length_c   1.000
_cell.angle_alpha   90.00
_cell.angle_beta   90.00
_cell.angle_gamma   90.00
#
_symmetry.space_group_name_H-M   'P 1'
#
loop_
_entity.id
_entity.type
_entity.pdbx_description
1 polymer ?
#
loop_
_entity_poly.entity_id
_entity_poly.type
_entity_poly.pdbx_seq_one_letter_code
_entity_poly.pdbx_strand_id
1 'polypeptide(L)'
;ERVQGIQISVLKSLLDKGRLLRLTTSSTRFNNASYALTEMMDDVRKGLFSELATQKATDVFRRNLQKTYVSQLNDLINPSASPAAAAAGGFRIGAPVDVENSDVYSEAKSQLKKLAASLRAASSSDAATSSHYADLQDRIKKALDPK
;
A
#
# COMPACT_ATOMS: atom_id res chain seq x y z
N GLU A 1 19.72 -9.63 -0.76
CA GLU A 1 18.40 -10.27 -0.59
C GLU A 1 17.83 -10.22 0.84
N ARG A 2 18.58 -10.57 1.90
CA ARG A 2 18.06 -10.53 3.30
C ARG A 2 17.47 -9.17 3.72
N VAL A 3 18.15 -8.07 3.40
CA VAL A 3 17.69 -6.70 3.74
C VAL A 3 16.37 -6.35 3.04
N GLN A 4 16.22 -6.73 1.78
CA GLN A 4 15.00 -6.50 1.00
C GLN A 4 13.81 -7.25 1.61
N GLY A 5 13.99 -8.51 2.00
CA GLY A 5 12.94 -9.29 2.67
C GLY A 5 12.46 -8.64 3.96
N ILE A 6 13.38 -8.06 4.74
CA ILE A 6 13.05 -7.31 5.96
C ILE A 6 12.23 -6.06 5.62
N GLN A 7 12.66 -5.27 4.63
CA GLN A 7 11.93 -4.06 4.22
C GLN A 7 10.51 -4.37 3.73
N ILE A 8 10.35 -5.46 2.96
CA ILE A 8 9.04 -5.93 2.50
C ILE A 8 8.18 -6.33 3.70
N SER A 9 8.72 -7.10 4.66
CA SER A 9 7.99 -7.53 5.86
C SER A 9 7.54 -6.34 6.71
N VAL A 10 8.43 -5.35 6.91
CA VAL A 10 8.10 -4.12 7.64
C VAL A 10 7.01 -3.35 6.91
N LEU A 11 7.13 -3.16 5.59
CA LEU A 11 6.10 -2.46 4.79
C LEU A 11 4.74 -3.16 4.87
N LYS A 12 4.70 -4.49 4.78
CA LYS A 12 3.46 -5.27 4.95
C LYS A 12 2.87 -5.10 6.35
N SER A 13 3.70 -5.08 7.40
CA SER A 13 3.24 -4.84 8.77
C SER A 13 2.71 -3.41 8.98
N LEU A 14 3.28 -2.41 8.29
CA LEU A 14 2.80 -1.03 8.32
C LEU A 14 1.43 -0.87 7.64
N LEU A 15 1.21 -1.61 6.54
CA LEU A 15 -0.04 -1.58 5.78
C LEU A 15 -1.03 -2.67 6.19
N ASP A 16 -0.81 -3.31 7.34
CA ASP A 16 -1.69 -4.36 7.85
C ASP A 16 -3.07 -3.79 8.21
N LYS A 17 -4.12 -4.52 7.83
CA LYS A 17 -5.53 -4.16 8.03
C LYS A 17 -5.84 -3.76 9.47
N GLY A 18 -5.37 -4.57 10.43
CA GLY A 18 -5.62 -4.34 11.85
C GLY A 18 -4.92 -3.09 12.37
N ARG A 19 -3.70 -2.82 11.88
CA ARG A 19 -2.97 -1.58 12.21
C ARG A 19 -3.69 -0.35 11.67
N LEU A 20 -4.11 -0.36 10.40
CA LEU A 20 -4.76 0.78 9.76
C LEU A 20 -6.06 1.16 10.47
N LEU A 21 -6.89 0.17 10.80
CA LEU A 21 -8.13 0.42 11.56
C LEU A 21 -7.86 0.96 12.96
N ARG A 22 -6.81 0.48 13.63
CA ARG A 22 -6.42 1.03 14.93
C ARG A 22 -6.01 2.50 14.85
N LEU A 23 -5.40 2.94 13.76
CA LEU A 23 -5.09 4.36 13.55
C LEU A 23 -6.38 5.18 13.42
N THR A 24 -7.34 4.72 12.62
CA THR A 24 -8.66 5.37 12.50
C THR A 24 -9.35 5.48 13.86
N THR A 25 -9.49 4.35 14.58
CA THR A 25 -10.14 4.32 15.90
C THR A 25 -9.41 5.19 16.93
N SER A 26 -8.08 5.26 16.88
CA SER A 26 -7.29 6.10 17.78
C SER A 26 -7.50 7.58 17.49
N SER A 27 -7.52 7.97 16.22
CA SER A 27 -7.78 9.36 15.80
C SER A 27 -9.14 9.84 16.28
N THR A 28 -10.19 9.02 16.11
CA THR A 28 -11.53 9.33 16.61
C THR A 28 -11.57 9.41 18.13
N ARG A 29 -10.91 8.48 18.83
CA ARG A 29 -10.91 8.43 20.30
C ARG A 29 -10.18 9.61 20.94
N PHE A 30 -9.08 10.06 20.34
CA PHE A 30 -8.22 11.11 20.88
C PHE A 30 -8.39 12.45 20.17
N ASN A 31 -9.53 12.67 19.49
CA ASN A 31 -9.89 13.92 18.82
C ASN A 31 -8.76 14.47 17.92
N ASN A 32 -8.19 13.60 17.09
CA ASN A 32 -7.08 13.88 16.15
C ASN A 32 -5.75 14.32 16.79
N ALA A 33 -5.53 14.05 18.09
CA ALA A 33 -4.23 14.24 18.74
C ALA A 33 -3.23 13.10 18.46
N SER A 34 -3.59 12.13 17.62
CA SER A 34 -2.76 10.98 17.24
C SER A 34 -2.48 10.98 15.75
N TYR A 35 -1.38 10.34 15.34
CA TYR A 35 -0.99 10.22 13.93
C TYR A 35 -2.12 9.61 13.09
N ALA A 36 -2.61 10.37 12.12
CA ALA A 36 -3.81 10.00 11.38
C ALA A 36 -3.52 8.94 10.30
N LEU A 37 -4.54 8.16 9.94
CA LEU A 37 -4.46 7.17 8.86
C LEU A 37 -4.00 7.82 7.54
N THR A 38 -4.59 8.96 7.20
CA THR A 38 -4.31 9.71 5.97
C THR A 38 -2.86 10.20 5.92
N GLU A 39 -2.37 10.77 7.03
CA GLU A 39 -0.98 11.24 7.16
C GLU A 39 0.00 10.09 6.98
N MET A 40 -0.23 8.98 7.70
CA MET A 40 0.63 7.80 7.63
C MET A 40 0.72 7.22 6.22
N MET A 41 -0.42 7.08 5.54
CA MET A 41 -0.45 6.54 4.18
C MET A 41 0.19 7.51 3.17
N ASP A 42 0.00 8.82 3.33
CA ASP A 42 0.67 9.82 2.50
C ASP A 42 2.18 9.83 2.69
N ASP A 43 2.67 9.72 3.94
CA ASP A 43 4.11 9.70 4.23
C ASP A 43 4.78 8.44 3.70
N VAL A 44 4.15 7.27 3.86
CA VAL A 44 4.63 6.02 3.28
C VAL A 44 4.69 6.10 1.76
N ARG A 45 3.64 6.62 1.10
CA ARG A 45 3.63 6.81 -0.36
C ARG A 45 4.74 7.76 -0.80
N LYS A 46 4.86 8.94 -0.18
CA LYS A 46 5.87 9.95 -0.54
C LYS A 46 7.29 9.42 -0.34
N GLY A 47 7.54 8.67 0.74
CA GLY A 47 8.84 8.07 1.02
C GLY A 47 9.23 6.97 0.02
N LEU A 48 8.29 6.08 -0.31
CA LEU A 48 8.54 4.98 -1.26
C LEU A 48 8.68 5.44 -2.71
N PHE A 49 8.04 6.56 -3.06
CA PHE A 49 8.00 7.09 -4.42
C PHE A 49 8.72 8.45 -4.53
N SER A 50 9.71 8.69 -3.68
CA SER A 50 10.52 9.91 -3.69
C SER A 50 11.19 10.18 -5.05
N GLU A 51 11.50 9.11 -5.79
CA GLU A 51 12.11 9.15 -7.12
C GLU A 51 11.22 9.87 -8.15
N LEU A 52 9.90 9.87 -7.97
CA LEU A 52 8.97 10.57 -8.86
C LEU A 52 9.19 12.08 -8.80
N ALA A 53 9.52 12.62 -7.62
CA ALA A 53 9.81 14.03 -7.45
C ALA A 53 11.22 14.38 -7.93
N THR A 54 12.19 13.48 -7.74
CA THR A 54 13.60 13.74 -8.08
C THR A 54 13.99 13.31 -9.49
N GLN A 55 13.07 12.69 -10.25
CA GLN A 55 13.30 12.11 -11.59
C GLN A 55 14.52 11.18 -11.67
N LYS A 56 14.82 10.48 -10.56
CA LYS A 56 15.95 9.56 -10.48
C LYS A 56 15.54 8.19 -10.99
N ALA A 57 16.49 7.46 -11.58
CA ALA A 57 16.30 6.06 -11.90
C ALA A 57 15.98 5.29 -10.60
N THR A 58 14.98 4.42 -10.67
CA THR A 58 14.53 3.62 -9.52
C THR A 58 15.29 2.30 -9.53
N ASP A 59 16.07 1.99 -8.49
CA ASP A 59 16.81 0.72 -8.42
C ASP A 59 15.91 -0.51 -8.21
N VAL A 60 16.47 -1.71 -8.42
CA VAL A 60 15.73 -2.99 -8.33
C VAL A 60 15.03 -3.18 -6.98
N PHE A 61 15.69 -2.85 -5.87
CA PHE A 61 15.13 -3.07 -4.53
C PHE A 61 14.00 -2.09 -4.24
N ARG A 62 14.17 -0.81 -4.62
CA ARG A 62 13.12 0.21 -4.53
C ARG A 62 11.90 -0.15 -5.37
N ARG A 63 12.09 -0.63 -6.61
CA ARG A 63 10.99 -1.11 -7.47
C ARG A 63 10.20 -2.22 -6.81
N ASN A 64 10.86 -3.15 -6.12
CA ASN A 64 10.20 -4.26 -5.43
C ASN A 64 9.36 -3.79 -4.23
N LEU A 65 9.82 -2.78 -3.49
CA LEU A 65 9.02 -2.17 -2.42
C LEU A 65 7.80 -1.43 -2.96
N GLN A 66 7.96 -0.67 -4.05
CA GLN A 66 6.86 0.01 -4.71
C GLN A 66 5.80 -0.96 -5.26
N LYS A 67 6.22 -2.10 -5.85
CA LYS A 67 5.30 -3.19 -6.24
C LYS A 67 4.59 -3.80 -5.05
N THR A 68 5.31 -4.00 -3.95
CA THR A 68 4.74 -4.53 -2.70
C THR A 68 3.69 -3.57 -2.14
N TYR A 69 3.95 -2.26 -2.14
CA TYR A 69 2.99 -1.24 -1.71
C TYR A 69 1.68 -1.33 -2.50
N VAL A 70 1.76 -1.34 -3.84
CA VAL A 70 0.57 -1.46 -4.70
C VAL A 70 -0.16 -2.78 -4.45
N SER A 71 0.58 -3.89 -4.28
CA SER A 71 -0.01 -5.19 -3.94
C SER A 71 -0.75 -5.15 -2.61
N GLN A 72 -0.17 -4.55 -1.56
CA GLN A 72 -0.83 -4.45 -0.26
C GLN A 72 -2.09 -3.60 -0.32
N LEU A 73 -2.06 -2.45 -1.01
CA LEU A 73 -3.27 -1.65 -1.19
C LEU A 73 -4.33 -2.40 -1.99
N ASN A 74 -3.94 -3.18 -3.00
CA ASN A 74 -4.87 -4.07 -3.69
C ASN A 74 -5.48 -5.10 -2.73
N ASP A 75 -4.71 -5.72 -1.85
CA ASP A 75 -5.21 -6.70 -0.87
C ASP A 75 -6.17 -6.08 0.17
N LEU A 76 -6.07 -4.76 0.41
CA LEU A 76 -7.01 -4.00 1.24
C LEU A 76 -8.36 -3.83 0.53
N ILE A 77 -8.37 -3.54 -0.77
CA ILE A 77 -9.59 -3.21 -1.53
C ILE A 77 -10.21 -4.38 -2.28
N ASN A 78 -9.41 -5.40 -2.59
CA ASN A 78 -9.80 -6.64 -3.27
C ASN A 78 -9.23 -7.82 -2.46
N PRO A 79 -9.74 -8.06 -1.24
CA PRO A 79 -9.24 -9.13 -0.40
C PRO A 79 -9.41 -10.48 -1.11
N SER A 80 -8.30 -11.16 -1.40
CA SER A 80 -8.37 -12.53 -1.88
C SER A 80 -8.98 -13.40 -0.78
N ALA A 81 -9.96 -14.24 -1.11
CA ALA A 81 -10.42 -15.29 -0.22
C ALA A 81 -9.27 -16.28 -0.01
N SER A 82 -8.41 -16.04 1.00
CA SER A 82 -7.26 -16.91 1.24
C SER A 82 -7.68 -18.13 2.06
N PRO A 83 -7.61 -19.36 1.52
CA PRO A 83 -7.98 -20.58 2.25
C PRO A 83 -7.07 -20.86 3.45
N ALA A 84 -5.85 -20.30 3.45
CA ALA A 84 -4.87 -20.47 4.51
C ALA A 84 -5.32 -19.91 5.86
N ALA A 85 -6.28 -18.98 5.86
CA ALA A 85 -6.84 -18.44 7.08
C ALA A 85 -7.63 -19.48 7.91
N ALA A 86 -8.18 -20.50 7.26
CA ALA A 86 -8.94 -21.58 7.91
C ALA A 86 -8.05 -22.74 8.38
N ALA A 87 -6.85 -22.90 7.80
CA ALA A 87 -5.99 -24.07 8.03
C ALA A 87 -4.97 -23.87 9.17
N ALA A 88 -4.65 -22.63 9.54
CA ALA A 88 -3.77 -22.35 10.68
C ALA A 88 -4.61 -22.30 11.96
N GLY A 89 -4.77 -23.44 12.64
CA GLY A 89 -5.41 -23.59 13.96
C GLY A 89 -4.74 -22.83 15.12
N GLY A 90 -4.09 -21.70 14.83
CA GLY A 90 -3.56 -20.77 15.80
C GLY A 90 -4.64 -19.81 16.30
N PHE A 91 -4.57 -19.49 17.58
CA PHE A 91 -5.44 -18.53 18.25
C PHE A 91 -5.41 -17.17 17.52
N ARG A 92 -6.51 -16.82 16.84
CA ARG A 92 -6.71 -15.46 16.32
C ARG A 92 -7.31 -14.60 17.42
N ILE A 93 -6.51 -13.73 18.03
CA ILE A 93 -7.04 -12.65 18.88
C ILE A 93 -7.55 -11.55 17.95
N GLY A 94 -8.87 -11.49 17.77
CA GLY A 94 -9.54 -10.38 17.09
C GLY A 94 -10.75 -10.82 16.26
N ALA A 95 -11.78 -9.97 16.24
CA ALA A 95 -12.94 -10.13 15.37
C ALA A 95 -12.51 -10.13 13.88
N PRO A 96 -13.26 -10.80 12.99
CA PRO A 96 -13.06 -10.66 11.55
C PRO A 96 -13.05 -9.18 11.19
N VAL A 97 -11.96 -8.77 10.55
CA VAL A 97 -11.68 -7.36 10.27
C VAL A 97 -12.38 -6.99 8.96
N ASP A 98 -13.51 -6.32 9.07
CA ASP A 98 -14.22 -5.75 7.92
C ASP A 98 -13.54 -4.44 7.49
N VAL A 99 -12.77 -4.52 6.41
CA VAL A 99 -12.10 -3.35 5.82
C VAL A 99 -13.03 -2.62 4.87
N GLU A 100 -13.95 -3.32 4.21
CA GLU A 100 -14.79 -2.78 3.13
C GLU A 100 -15.66 -1.63 3.62
N ASN A 101 -16.21 -1.76 4.83
CA ASN A 101 -17.04 -0.74 5.47
C ASN A 101 -16.25 0.29 6.29
N SER A 102 -14.94 0.44 6.04
CA SER A 102 -14.07 1.32 6.83
C SER A 102 -13.38 2.40 5.99
N ASP A 103 -12.95 3.48 6.65
CA ASP A 103 -12.14 4.53 6.03
C ASP A 103 -10.83 4.01 5.44
N VAL A 104 -10.34 2.85 5.91
CA VAL A 104 -9.15 2.19 5.35
C VAL A 104 -9.35 1.82 3.89
N TYR A 105 -10.55 1.35 3.51
CA TYR A 105 -10.86 1.01 2.12
C TYR A 105 -10.88 2.26 1.23
N SER A 106 -11.57 3.30 1.69
CA SER A 106 -11.67 4.58 0.99
C SER A 106 -10.29 5.23 0.83
N GLU A 107 -9.46 5.20 1.88
CA GLU A 107 -8.13 5.77 1.84
C GLU A 107 -7.17 4.95 0.99
N ALA A 108 -7.23 3.61 1.02
CA ALA A 108 -6.45 2.76 0.12
C ALA A 108 -6.77 3.07 -1.36
N LYS A 109 -8.05 3.22 -1.71
CA LYS A 109 -8.48 3.66 -3.06
C LYS A 109 -7.94 5.06 -3.38
N SER A 110 -8.02 6.00 -2.44
CA SER A 110 -7.48 7.36 -2.58
C SER A 110 -5.98 7.34 -2.89
N GLN A 111 -5.20 6.58 -2.15
CA GLN A 111 -3.76 6.46 -2.33
C GLN A 111 -3.37 5.82 -3.67
N LEU A 112 -4.09 4.80 -4.11
CA LEU A 112 -3.91 4.21 -5.44
C LEU A 112 -4.19 5.25 -6.54
N LYS A 113 -5.26 6.04 -6.41
CA LYS A 113 -5.59 7.11 -7.37
C LYS A 113 -4.52 8.22 -7.39
N LYS A 114 -4.08 8.69 -6.21
CA LYS A 114 -2.99 9.67 -6.07
C LYS A 114 -1.72 9.16 -6.75
N LEU A 115 -1.33 7.91 -6.47
CA LEU A 115 -0.15 7.29 -7.08
C LEU A 115 -0.30 7.16 -8.60
N ALA A 116 -1.46 6.74 -9.10
CA ALA A 116 -1.71 6.63 -10.54
C ALA A 116 -1.61 8.00 -11.25
N ALA A 117 -2.02 9.09 -10.59
CA ALA A 117 -1.84 10.43 -11.12
C ALA A 117 -0.35 10.82 -11.16
N SER A 118 0.40 10.58 -10.07
CA SER A 118 1.84 10.86 -10.01
C SER A 118 2.64 10.06 -11.05
N LEU A 119 2.31 8.78 -11.25
CA LEU A 119 2.97 7.94 -12.25
C LEU A 119 2.68 8.39 -13.68
N ARG A 120 1.48 8.92 -13.97
CA ARG A 120 1.14 9.46 -15.31
C ARG A 120 1.91 10.73 -15.65
N ALA A 121 2.19 11.55 -14.64
CA ALA A 121 2.96 12.77 -14.80
C ALA A 121 4.49 12.52 -14.84
N ALA A 122 4.95 11.36 -14.36
CA ALA A 122 6.37 11.03 -14.28
C ALA A 122 6.92 10.56 -15.63
N SER A 123 8.13 11.01 -15.94
CA SER A 123 8.95 10.51 -17.06
C SER A 123 10.33 10.11 -16.55
N SER A 124 10.97 9.18 -17.26
CA SER A 124 12.32 8.71 -16.94
C SER A 124 13.06 8.37 -18.23
N SER A 125 14.32 8.80 -18.33
CA SER A 125 15.22 8.39 -19.43
C SER A 125 15.75 6.96 -19.23
N ASP A 126 15.73 6.44 -17.99
CA ASP A 126 16.07 5.04 -17.72
C ASP A 126 14.93 4.12 -18.15
N ALA A 127 15.23 3.21 -19.08
CA ALA A 127 14.27 2.29 -19.67
C ALA A 127 13.64 1.36 -18.62
N ALA A 128 14.42 0.86 -17.67
CA ALA A 128 13.92 -0.05 -16.63
C ALA A 128 12.92 0.64 -15.70
N THR A 129 13.18 1.90 -15.33
CA THR A 129 12.27 2.73 -14.54
C THR A 129 10.99 3.06 -15.32
N SER A 130 11.12 3.39 -16.61
CA SER A 130 9.96 3.65 -17.48
C SER A 130 9.03 2.44 -17.58
N SER A 131 9.57 1.24 -17.88
CA SER A 131 8.79 0.00 -17.91
C SER A 131 8.16 -0.34 -16.55
N HIS A 132 8.85 -0.06 -15.46
CA HIS A 132 8.33 -0.28 -14.11
C HIS A 132 7.16 0.66 -13.78
N TYR A 133 7.23 1.94 -14.15
CA TYR A 133 6.10 2.86 -13.94
C TYR A 133 4.87 2.44 -14.73
N ALA A 134 5.04 1.96 -15.97
CA ALA A 134 3.96 1.38 -16.76
C ALA A 134 3.34 0.14 -16.08
N ASP A 135 4.15 -0.81 -15.61
CA ASP A 135 3.68 -2.00 -14.86
C ASP A 135 2.88 -1.59 -13.61
N LEU A 136 3.34 -0.58 -12.85
CA LEU A 136 2.60 -0.09 -11.70
C LEU A 136 1.26 0.55 -12.08
N GLN A 137 1.20 1.34 -13.15
CA GLN A 137 -0.05 1.91 -13.63
C GLN A 137 -1.08 0.83 -13.99
N ASP A 138 -0.64 -0.23 -14.66
CA ASP A 138 -1.51 -1.35 -15.03
C ASP A 138 -2.00 -2.12 -13.81
N ARG A 139 -1.14 -2.38 -12.82
CA ARG A 139 -1.53 -3.00 -11.55
C ARG A 139 -2.56 -2.16 -10.81
N ILE A 140 -2.35 -0.84 -10.72
CA ILE A 140 -3.29 0.07 -10.06
C ILE A 140 -4.63 0.09 -10.80
N LYS A 141 -4.60 0.11 -12.14
CA LYS A 141 -5.83 0.06 -12.95
C LYS A 141 -6.62 -1.21 -12.67
N LYS A 142 -5.98 -2.38 -12.68
CA LYS A 142 -6.61 -3.66 -12.36
C LYS A 142 -7.15 -3.71 -10.93
N ALA A 143 -6.43 -3.11 -9.97
CA ALA A 143 -6.88 -3.04 -8.59
C ALA A 143 -8.12 -2.15 -8.42
N LEU A 144 -8.20 -1.02 -9.13
CA LEU A 144 -9.33 -0.09 -9.01
C LEU A 144 -10.56 -0.51 -9.82
N ASP A 145 -10.37 -1.30 -10.89
CA ASP A 145 -11.43 -1.78 -11.78
C ASP A 145 -11.19 -3.27 -12.12
N PRO A 146 -11.47 -4.19 -11.16
CA PRO A 146 -11.39 -5.62 -11.40
C PRO A 146 -12.57 -6.05 -12.28
N LYS A 147 -12.29 -6.35 -13.54
CA LYS A 147 -13.26 -6.95 -14.46
C LYS A 147 -13.32 -8.46 -14.31
#